data_AF-A0A957T376-F1
#
_entry.id   AF-A0A957T376-F1
#
_cell.length_a   1.000
_cell.length_b   1.000
_cell.length_c   1.000
_cell.angle_alpha   90.00
_cell.angle_beta   90.00
_cell.angle_gamma   90.00
#
_symmetry.space_group_name_H-M   'P 1'
#
loop_
_entity.id
_entity.type
_entity.pdbx_description
1 polymer ?
#
loop_
_entity_poly.entity_id
_entity_poly.type
_entity_poly.pdbx_seq_one_letter_code
_entity_poly.pdbx_strand_id
1 'polypeptide(L)'
;MSVLYDRSPTAVISAIETNLSNLWRSYSRLPNAECYDQSDLFWVATSVPFPPFNGVLRTRVQPEMVTPTVTNTLQHFIHRDVPMLWVVSSTTQPADLGSHLVDHGLTHLNDDPGMAIDYVFCRRAYHIQLALPSNR
;
A
#
# COMPACT_ATOMS: atom_id res chain seq x y z
N MET A 1 15.48 3.06 3.10
CA MET A 1 14.89 3.78 4.24
C MET A 1 15.64 5.09 4.38
N SER A 2 14.96 6.24 4.32
CA SER A 2 15.60 7.56 4.36
C SER A 2 15.25 8.27 5.67
N VAL A 3 16.25 8.91 6.29
CA VAL A 3 16.03 9.81 7.42
C VAL A 3 15.44 11.12 6.90
N LEU A 4 14.36 11.59 7.53
CA LEU A 4 13.68 12.83 7.18
C LEU A 4 14.17 13.97 8.10
N TYR A 5 14.70 15.04 7.51
CA TYR A 5 15.15 16.23 8.25
C TYR A 5 14.06 17.30 8.38
N ASP A 6 13.23 17.46 7.36
CA ASP A 6 12.05 18.34 7.42
C ASP A 6 10.93 17.65 8.21
N ARG A 7 10.58 18.24 9.36
CA ARG A 7 9.53 17.71 10.25
C ARG A 7 8.17 18.40 10.04
N SER A 8 8.00 19.15 8.95
CA SER A 8 6.69 19.71 8.59
C SER A 8 5.65 18.59 8.42
N PRO A 9 4.36 18.81 8.79
CA PRO A 9 3.33 17.79 8.67
C PRO A 9 3.24 17.18 7.26
N THR A 10 3.33 18.02 6.23
CA THR A 10 3.28 17.60 4.83
C THR A 10 4.47 16.71 4.44
N ALA A 11 5.68 17.05 4.91
CA ALA A 11 6.87 16.24 4.65
C ALA A 11 6.79 14.88 5.36
N VAL A 12 6.30 14.86 6.60
CA VAL A 12 6.10 13.62 7.37
C VAL A 12 5.06 12.72 6.71
N ILE A 13 3.90 13.25 6.31
CA ILE A 13 2.85 12.49 5.60
C ILE A 13 3.41 11.89 4.31
N SER A 14 4.07 12.72 3.49
CA SER A 14 4.69 12.26 2.24
C SER A 14 5.73 11.17 2.47
N ALA A 15 6.54 11.29 3.54
CA ALA A 15 7.54 10.29 3.90
C ALA A 15 6.91 8.97 4.35
N ILE A 16 5.83 9.00 5.13
CA ILE A 16 5.08 7.80 5.55
C ILE A 16 4.53 7.07 4.33
N GLU A 17 3.83 7.77 3.44
CA GLU A 17 3.22 7.18 2.25
C GLU A 17 4.29 6.67 1.26
N THR A 18 5.40 7.40 1.11
CA THR A 18 6.54 6.97 0.29
C THR A 18 7.19 5.71 0.87
N ASN A 19 7.34 5.64 2.19
CA ASN A 19 7.89 4.46 2.85
C ASN A 19 7.00 3.23 2.64
N LEU A 20 5.68 3.38 2.82
CA LEU A 20 4.72 2.31 2.54
C LEU A 20 4.75 1.88 1.07
N SER A 21 4.78 2.85 0.15
CA SER A 21 4.90 2.58 -1.29
C SER A 21 6.17 1.80 -1.64
N ASN A 22 7.30 2.14 -1.00
CA ASN A 22 8.56 1.44 -1.23
C ASN A 22 8.54 0.00 -0.71
N LEU A 23 7.85 -0.27 0.40
CA LEU A 23 7.63 -1.62 0.87
C LEU A 23 6.87 -2.44 -0.18
N TRP A 24 5.77 -1.92 -0.72
CA TRP A 24 4.99 -2.66 -1.71
C TRP A 24 5.67 -2.78 -3.07
N ARG A 25 6.45 -1.77 -3.50
CA ARG A 25 7.38 -1.91 -4.65
C ARG A 25 8.38 -3.04 -4.45
N SER A 26 8.64 -3.47 -3.21
CA SER A 26 9.48 -4.66 -3.00
C SER A 26 8.78 -5.96 -3.38
N TYR A 27 7.45 -6.02 -3.24
CA TYR A 27 6.65 -7.20 -3.56
C TYR A 27 6.54 -7.45 -5.06
N SER A 28 6.71 -6.43 -5.91
CA SER A 28 6.77 -6.60 -7.36
C SER A 28 7.96 -7.45 -7.84
N ARG A 29 8.93 -7.73 -6.96
CA ARG A 29 10.06 -8.63 -7.23
C ARG A 29 9.77 -10.09 -6.87
N LEU A 30 8.62 -10.39 -6.29
CA LEU A 30 8.22 -11.77 -6.02
C LEU A 30 7.93 -12.50 -7.33
N PRO A 31 8.13 -13.83 -7.38
CA PRO A 31 7.73 -14.62 -8.53
C PRO A 31 6.26 -14.41 -8.88
N ASN A 32 5.96 -14.23 -10.18
CA ASN A 32 4.62 -13.99 -10.71
C ASN A 32 3.91 -12.75 -10.15
N ALA A 33 4.65 -11.79 -9.59
CA ALA A 33 4.08 -10.51 -9.20
C ALA A 33 3.85 -9.62 -10.42
N GLU A 34 2.76 -8.85 -10.37
CA GLU A 34 2.44 -7.78 -11.30
C GLU A 34 2.41 -6.45 -10.56
N CYS A 35 2.78 -5.40 -11.28
CA CYS A 35 2.90 -4.07 -10.73
C CYS A 35 2.51 -3.05 -11.78
N TYR A 36 1.67 -2.11 -11.38
CA TYR A 36 1.37 -0.91 -12.14
C TYR A 36 1.74 0.28 -11.28
N ASP A 37 2.72 1.08 -11.67
CA ASP A 37 3.18 2.25 -10.93
C ASP A 37 3.24 3.46 -11.88
N GLN A 38 2.10 4.15 -12.00
CA GLN A 38 1.97 5.39 -12.77
C GLN A 38 1.51 6.53 -11.85
N SER A 39 1.58 7.78 -12.32
CA SER A 39 1.31 8.95 -11.47
C SER A 39 -0.08 8.98 -10.84
N ASP A 40 -1.06 8.40 -11.53
CA ASP A 40 -2.47 8.31 -11.17
C ASP A 40 -2.78 7.11 -10.28
N LEU A 41 -2.17 5.96 -10.53
CA LEU A 41 -2.48 4.71 -9.82
C LEU A 41 -1.20 3.91 -9.54
N PHE A 42 -1.11 3.39 -8.32
CA PHE A 42 -0.08 2.42 -7.95
C PHE A 42 -0.72 1.19 -7.30
N TRP A 43 -0.52 0.02 -7.90
CA TRP A 43 -0.96 -1.24 -7.34
C TRP A 43 0.07 -2.36 -7.56
N VAL A 44 0.02 -3.36 -6.69
CA VAL A 44 0.80 -4.59 -6.79
C VAL A 44 -0.12 -5.78 -6.60
N ALA A 45 0.07 -6.83 -7.38
CA ALA A 45 -0.63 -8.10 -7.27
C ALA A 45 0.39 -9.24 -7.25
N THR A 46 0.32 -10.12 -6.26
CA THR A 46 1.22 -11.27 -6.09
C THR A 46 0.40 -12.55 -6.09
N SER A 47 1.06 -13.72 -5.95
CA SER A 47 0.36 -14.99 -5.71
C SER A 47 0.14 -15.30 -4.22
N VAL A 48 0.48 -14.38 -3.32
CA VAL A 48 0.33 -14.59 -1.88
C VAL A 48 -1.14 -14.36 -1.50
N PRO A 49 -1.84 -15.35 -0.89
CA PRO A 49 -3.26 -15.23 -0.55
C PRO A 49 -3.47 -14.45 0.76
N PHE A 50 -2.90 -13.24 0.84
CA PHE A 50 -2.99 -12.36 2.01
C PHE A 50 -3.11 -10.90 1.57
N PRO A 51 -4.20 -10.18 1.90
CA PRO A 51 -4.47 -8.84 1.36
C PRO A 51 -3.32 -7.84 1.45
N PRO A 52 -2.50 -7.78 2.52
CA PRO A 52 -1.36 -6.85 2.58
C PRO A 52 -0.26 -7.05 1.52
N PHE A 53 -0.32 -8.13 0.72
CA PHE A 53 0.56 -8.34 -0.43
C PHE A 53 -0.07 -7.96 -1.77
N ASN A 54 -1.38 -7.66 -1.82
CA ASN A 54 -2.10 -7.36 -3.06
C ASN A 54 -3.04 -6.17 -2.88
N GLY A 55 -3.03 -5.22 -3.81
CA GLY A 55 -3.86 -4.04 -3.65
C GLY A 55 -3.35 -2.75 -4.26
N VAL A 56 -4.10 -1.69 -3.99
CA VAL A 56 -3.87 -0.34 -4.50
C VAL A 56 -3.37 0.56 -3.37
N LEU A 57 -2.27 1.28 -3.60
CA LEU A 57 -1.60 2.11 -2.60
C LEU A 57 -1.70 3.60 -2.85
N ARG A 58 -1.76 3.96 -4.12
CA ARG A 58 -1.91 5.35 -4.55
C ARG A 58 -3.05 5.38 -5.53
N THR A 59 -3.98 6.29 -5.28
CA THR A 59 -5.04 6.64 -6.21
C THR A 59 -5.13 8.15 -6.27
N ARG A 60 -4.88 8.69 -7.45
CA ARG A 60 -4.90 10.11 -7.80
C ARG A 60 -5.48 10.23 -9.20
N VAL A 61 -6.79 10.05 -9.27
CA VAL A 61 -7.54 10.10 -10.52
C VAL A 61 -8.51 11.27 -10.49
N GLN A 62 -8.85 11.77 -11.68
CA GLN A 62 -9.90 12.78 -11.79
C GLN A 62 -11.25 12.17 -11.38
N PRO A 63 -12.20 12.98 -10.85
CA PRO A 63 -13.50 12.49 -10.41
C PRO A 63 -14.24 11.64 -11.45
N GLU A 64 -14.19 12.05 -12.72
CA GLU A 64 -14.79 11.33 -13.85
C GLU A 64 -14.15 9.96 -14.13
N MET A 65 -12.92 9.74 -13.66
CA MET A 65 -12.17 8.49 -13.84
C MET A 65 -12.29 7.54 -12.65
N VAL A 66 -12.95 7.92 -11.56
CA VAL A 66 -13.06 7.09 -10.34
C VAL A 66 -13.73 5.76 -10.62
N THR A 67 -14.98 5.78 -11.08
CA THR A 67 -15.76 4.57 -11.37
C THR A 67 -15.07 3.63 -12.35
N PRO A 68 -14.58 4.07 -13.53
CA PRO A 68 -13.89 3.16 -14.45
C PRO A 68 -12.57 2.64 -13.86
N THR A 69 -11.82 3.45 -13.11
CA THR A 69 -10.57 3.00 -12.49
C THR A 69 -10.82 1.94 -11.43
N VAL A 70 -11.77 2.18 -10.52
CA VAL A 70 -12.15 1.22 -9.47
C VAL A 70 -12.64 -0.07 -10.09
N THR A 71 -13.59 0.00 -11.03
CA THR A 71 -14.15 -1.18 -11.70
C THR A 71 -13.08 -2.02 -12.38
N ASN A 72 -12.23 -1.41 -13.22
CA ASN A 72 -11.20 -2.14 -13.96
C ASN A 72 -10.16 -2.77 -13.01
N THR A 73 -9.81 -2.05 -11.95
CA THR A 73 -8.83 -2.54 -10.97
C THR A 73 -9.38 -3.72 -10.18
N LEU A 74 -10.64 -3.67 -9.73
CA LEU A 74 -11.26 -4.79 -9.03
C LEU A 74 -11.42 -6.01 -9.94
N GLN A 75 -11.84 -5.82 -11.19
CA GLN A 75 -11.91 -6.90 -12.17
C GLN A 75 -10.55 -7.59 -12.36
N HIS A 76 -9.45 -6.83 -12.35
CA HIS A 76 -8.10 -7.40 -12.41
C HIS A 76 -7.80 -8.32 -11.23
N PHE A 77 -8.05 -7.89 -9.99
CA PHE A 77 -7.82 -8.71 -8.80
C PHE A 77 -8.76 -9.91 -8.70
N ILE A 78 -10.03 -9.75 -9.11
CA ILE A 78 -11.00 -10.85 -9.19
C ILE A 78 -10.53 -11.90 -10.20
N HIS A 79 -10.09 -11.49 -11.39
CA HIS A 79 -9.60 -12.41 -12.41
C HIS A 79 -8.34 -13.17 -11.96
N ARG A 80 -7.49 -12.52 -11.16
CA ARG A 80 -6.29 -13.15 -10.58
C ARG A 80 -6.61 -14.09 -9.41
N ASP A 81 -7.83 -14.05 -8.89
CA ASP A 81 -8.28 -14.84 -7.73
C ASP A 81 -7.39 -14.65 -6.50
N VAL A 82 -7.08 -13.39 -6.16
CA VAL A 82 -6.30 -13.05 -4.96
C VAL A 82 -7.02 -12.03 -4.08
N PRO A 83 -6.95 -12.18 -2.75
CA PRO A 83 -7.53 -11.19 -1.84
C PRO A 83 -6.70 -9.91 -1.90
N MET A 84 -7.37 -8.75 -1.88
CA MET A 84 -6.72 -7.45 -2.00
C MET A 84 -7.25 -6.44 -0.99
N LEU A 85 -6.47 -5.39 -0.75
CA LEU A 85 -6.92 -4.18 -0.06
C LEU A 85 -6.78 -2.94 -0.94
N TRP A 86 -7.50 -1.88 -0.59
CA TRP A 86 -7.35 -0.58 -1.21
C TRP A 86 -7.02 0.45 -0.13
N VAL A 87 -5.83 1.05 -0.19
CA VAL A 87 -5.40 2.06 0.78
C VAL A 87 -5.98 3.41 0.40
N VAL A 88 -6.70 4.02 1.34
CA VAL A 88 -7.11 5.42 1.29
C VAL A 88 -6.25 6.19 2.28
N SER A 89 -5.54 7.20 1.79
CA SER A 89 -4.56 7.98 2.55
C SER A 89 -4.86 9.47 2.45
N SER A 90 -4.12 10.30 3.18
CA SER A 90 -4.33 11.76 3.16
C SER A 90 -4.02 12.40 1.81
N THR A 91 -3.19 11.78 0.97
CA THR A 91 -2.93 12.27 -0.40
C THR A 91 -3.73 11.57 -1.49
N THR A 92 -4.69 10.72 -1.12
CA THR A 92 -5.61 10.09 -2.06
C THR A 92 -6.49 11.15 -2.74
N GLN A 93 -6.67 11.03 -4.05
CA GLN A 93 -7.58 11.86 -4.83
C GLN A 93 -8.47 11.00 -5.74
N PRO A 94 -9.79 11.25 -5.73
CA PRO A 94 -10.47 12.29 -4.96
C PRO A 94 -10.61 11.94 -3.46
N ALA A 95 -10.91 12.94 -2.62
CA ALA A 95 -10.96 12.79 -1.16
C ALA A 95 -12.14 11.91 -0.68
N ASP A 96 -13.19 11.79 -1.49
CA ASP A 96 -14.37 10.95 -1.26
C ASP A 96 -14.21 9.51 -1.79
N LEU A 97 -13.02 9.12 -2.28
CA LEU A 97 -12.77 7.80 -2.87
C LEU A 97 -13.24 6.65 -1.96
N GLY A 98 -13.11 6.79 -0.63
CA GLY A 98 -13.57 5.77 0.33
C GLY A 98 -15.04 5.39 0.15
N SER A 99 -15.92 6.38 -0.07
CA SER A 99 -17.34 6.14 -0.33
C SER A 99 -17.55 5.40 -1.65
N HIS A 100 -16.85 5.81 -2.70
CA HIS A 100 -16.90 5.14 -4.01
C HIS A 100 -16.47 3.67 -3.89
N LEU A 101 -15.43 3.36 -3.12
CA LEU A 101 -14.97 1.98 -2.92
C LEU A 101 -16.04 1.12 -2.21
N VAL A 102 -16.72 1.67 -1.21
CA VAL A 102 -17.82 0.97 -0.51
C VAL A 102 -18.99 0.71 -1.46
N ASP A 103 -19.35 1.68 -2.30
CA ASP A 103 -20.41 1.51 -3.31
C ASP A 103 -20.06 0.43 -4.35
N HIS A 104 -18.77 0.12 -4.55
CA HIS A 104 -18.28 -0.95 -5.41
C HIS A 104 -18.05 -2.28 -4.66
N GLY A 105 -18.54 -2.41 -3.42
CA GLY A 105 -18.56 -3.66 -2.67
C GLY A 105 -17.32 -3.93 -1.81
N LEU A 106 -16.39 -2.97 -1.68
CA LEU A 106 -15.36 -3.07 -0.66
C LEU A 106 -15.94 -2.75 0.72
N THR A 107 -15.31 -3.28 1.77
CA THR A 107 -15.68 -2.98 3.15
C THR A 107 -14.53 -2.24 3.83
N HIS A 108 -14.86 -1.20 4.60
CA HIS A 108 -13.88 -0.56 5.47
C HIS A 108 -13.44 -1.54 6.57
N LEU A 109 -12.14 -1.82 6.65
CA LEU A 109 -11.59 -2.81 7.59
C LEU A 109 -11.13 -2.16 8.90
N ASN A 110 -10.33 -1.10 8.80
CA ASN A 110 -9.69 -0.43 9.93
C ASN A 110 -9.12 0.93 9.51
N ASP A 111 -8.87 1.77 10.51
CA ASP A 111 -8.09 3.00 10.38
C ASP A 111 -6.70 2.79 10.99
N ASP A 112 -5.67 2.74 10.14
CA ASP A 112 -4.28 2.58 10.59
C ASP A 112 -3.57 3.94 10.67
N PRO A 113 -3.08 4.36 11.86
CA PRO A 113 -2.38 5.62 11.97
C PRO A 113 -0.97 5.54 11.35
N GLY A 114 -0.64 6.54 10.53
CA GLY A 114 0.73 6.78 10.09
C GLY A 114 1.61 7.22 11.26
N MET A 115 2.73 6.54 11.47
CA MET A 115 3.64 6.81 12.59
C MET A 115 5.01 7.26 12.08
N ALA A 116 5.55 8.30 12.71
CA ALA A 116 6.93 8.73 12.55
C ALA A 116 7.58 8.82 13.93
N ILE A 117 8.82 8.34 14.05
CA ILE A 117 9.59 8.35 15.30
C ILE A 117 10.83 9.24 15.15
N ASP A 118 11.15 9.99 16.20
CA ASP A 118 12.42 10.69 16.28
C ASP A 118 13.54 9.70 16.63
N TYR A 119 14.54 9.61 15.76
CA TYR A 119 15.66 8.68 15.85
C TYR A 119 16.49 8.83 17.13
N VAL A 120 16.53 10.01 17.77
CA VAL A 120 17.33 10.21 19.00
C VAL A 120 16.73 9.44 20.19
N PHE A 121 15.45 9.04 20.11
CA PHE A 121 14.76 8.28 21.15
C PHE A 121 14.69 6.77 20.89
N CYS A 122 14.92 6.30 19.66
CA CYS A 122 14.76 4.88 19.31
C CYS A 122 16.01 4.07 19.68
N ARG A 123 16.06 3.52 20.90
CA ARG A 123 17.11 2.55 21.30
C ARG A 123 16.88 1.18 20.64
N ARG A 124 17.99 0.52 20.31
CA ARG A 124 18.17 -0.72 19.53
C ARG A 124 17.03 -1.74 19.62
N ALA A 125 16.45 -2.13 18.48
CA ALA A 125 15.65 -3.35 18.34
C ALA A 125 16.55 -4.51 17.89
N TYR A 126 16.26 -5.73 18.35
CA TYR A 126 16.94 -6.95 17.91
C TYR A 126 15.91 -7.99 17.50
N HIS A 127 16.17 -8.68 16.38
CA HIS A 127 15.35 -9.78 15.89
C HIS A 127 16.00 -11.10 16.28
N ILE A 128 15.17 -12.07 16.69
CA ILE A 128 15.58 -13.46 16.95
C ILE A 128 14.76 -14.32 16.00
N GLN A 129 15.41 -15.20 15.24
CA GLN A 129 14.76 -16.09 14.29
C GLN A 129 15.05 -17.56 14.65
N LEU A 130 14.08 -18.44 14.41
CA LEU A 130 14.24 -19.89 14.58
C LEU A 130 15.37 -20.40 13.70
N ALA A 131 16.35 -21.08 14.30
CA ALA A 131 17.40 -21.77 13.55
C ALA A 131 16.82 -23.08 12.99
N LEU A 132 16.58 -23.14 11.68
CA LEU A 132 16.28 -24.41 11.01
C LEU A 132 17.59 -25.18 10.78
N PRO A 133 17.65 -26.48 11.09
CA PRO A 133 18.84 -27.28 10.82
C PRO A 133 19.12 -27.30 9.31
N SER A 134 20.36 -27.02 8.93
CA SER A 134 20.84 -27.18 7.55
C SER A 134 20.80 -28.68 7.22
N ASN A 135 19.83 -29.10 6.40
CA ASN A 135 19.93 -30.38 5.71
C ASN A 135 21.11 -30.27 4.74
N ARG A 136 22.19 -31.01 5.03
CA ARG A 136 23.28 -31.29 4.11
C ARG A 136 22.90 -32.42 3.17
#